data_AF-A0A6P0SGF7-F1
#
_entry.id   AF-A0A6P0SGF7-F1
#
_cell.length_a   1.000
_cell.length_b   1.000
_cell.length_c   1.000
_cell.angle_alpha   90.00
_cell.angle_beta   90.00
_cell.angle_gamma   90.00
#
_symmetry.space_group_name_H-M   'P 1'
#
loop_
_entity.id
_entity.type
_entity.pdbx_description
1 polymer ?
#
loop_
_entity_poly.entity_id
_entity_poly.type
_entity_poly.pdbx_seq_one_letter_code
_entity_poly.pdbx_strand_id
1 'polypeptide(L)' 'MCYSQRLYGWVMIRLLPPMPPLVFARFDNLSDAKSYSQALKQLMPHAKFLIFLDIGLPIEQDESES' A
#
# COMPACT_ATOMS: atom_id res chain seq x y z
N MET A 1 -6.14 15.62 7.53
CA MET A 1 -6.23 14.38 6.72
C MET A 1 -7.37 14.51 5.71
N CYS A 2 -7.12 14.28 4.42
CA CYS A 2 -8.19 14.31 3.43
C CYS A 2 -8.95 12.98 3.46
N TYR A 3 -10.28 13.05 3.52
CA TYR A 3 -11.20 11.89 3.56
C TYR A 3 -10.90 10.82 2.50
N SER A 4 -10.36 11.22 1.35
CA SER A 4 -9.95 10.33 0.27
C SER A 4 -8.90 9.29 0.68
N GLN A 5 -8.02 9.58 1.66
CA GLN A 5 -7.01 8.63 2.13
C GLN A 5 -7.60 7.45 2.90
N ARG A 6 -8.83 7.56 3.40
CA ARG A 6 -9.55 6.48 4.12
C ARG A 6 -10.31 5.53 3.19
N LEU A 7 -10.61 5.95 1.95
CA LEU A 7 -11.38 5.13 1.00
C LEU A 7 -10.48 4.08 0.31
N TYR A 8 -9.23 4.44 0.04
CA TYR A 8 -8.23 3.52 -0.51
C TYR A 8 -7.51 2.74 0.58
N GLY A 9 -8.24 1.87 1.27
CA GLY A 9 -7.72 1.05 2.36
C GLY A 9 -6.72 -0.02 1.89
N TRP A 10 -6.75 -0.44 0.63
CA TRP A 10 -5.84 -1.47 0.14
C TRP A 10 -4.59 -0.86 -0.48
N VAL A 11 -3.43 -1.22 0.05
CA VAL A 11 -2.13 -0.70 -0.41
C VAL A 11 -1.30 -1.83 -0.96
N MET A 12 -0.77 -1.62 -2.17
CA MET A 12 0.23 -2.49 -2.78
C MET A 12 1.61 -1.84 -2.64
N ILE A 13 2.53 -2.53 -1.97
CA ILE A 13 3.92 -2.13 -1.82
C ILE A 13 4.79 -2.99 -2.73
N ARG A 14 5.75 -2.36 -3.40
CA ARG A 14 6.82 -3.04 -4.12
C ARG A 14 8.06 -3.15 -3.23
N LEU A 15 8.58 -4.36 -3.09
CA LEU A 15 9.85 -4.61 -2.40
C LEU A 15 11.00 -4.41 -3.39
N LEU A 16 12.00 -3.63 -2.98
CA LEU A 16 13.13 -3.25 -3.81
C LEU A 16 14.46 -3.47 -3.07
N PRO A 17 14.86 -4.68 -2.67
CA PRO A 17 16.16 -4.88 -1.99
C PRO A 17 17.30 -4.38 -2.89
N PRO A 18 18.27 -3.57 -2.41
CA PRO A 18 18.56 -3.19 -1.01
C PRO A 18 17.86 -1.90 -0.51
N MET A 19 17.02 -1.28 -1.33
CA MET A 19 16.32 -0.03 -1.04
C MET A 19 15.06 -0.24 -0.18
N PRO A 20 14.59 0.83 0.50
CA PRO A 20 13.31 0.82 1.18
C PRO A 20 12.15 0.43 0.24
N PRO A 21 11.12 -0.27 0.76
CA PRO A 21 9.91 -0.53 -0.01
C PRO A 21 9.18 0.76 -0.38
N LEU A 22 8.48 0.74 -1.52
CA LEU A 22 7.72 1.88 -2.03
C LEU A 22 6.24 1.52 -2.18
N VAL A 23 5.35 2.45 -1.82
CA VAL A 23 3.93 2.37 -2.19
C VAL A 23 3.81 2.43 -3.71
N PHE A 24 3.36 1.33 -4.30
CA PHE A 24 3.23 1.19 -5.74
C PHE A 24 1.87 1.66 -6.23
N ALA A 25 0.81 1.26 -5.53
CA ALA A 25 -0.56 1.61 -5.87
C ALA A 25 -1.47 1.51 -4.63
N ARG A 26 -2.61 2.22 -4.68
CA ARG A 26 -3.69 2.10 -3.71
C ARG A 26 -5.00 1.73 -4.43
N PHE A 27 -5.85 0.96 -3.76
CA PHE A 27 -7.09 0.42 -4.32
C PHE A 27 -8.22 0.57 -3.30
N ASP A 28 -9.44 0.78 -3.80
CA ASP A 28 -10.65 0.83 -2.96
C ASP A 28 -11.03 -0.56 -2.44
N ASN A 29 -10.72 -1.62 -3.22
CA ASN A 29 -11.07 -2.99 -2.87
C ASN A 29 -9.92 -3.98 -3.17
N LEU A 30 -9.98 -5.14 -2.51
CA LEU A 30 -8.98 -6.21 -2.65
C LEU A 30 -9.00 -6.87 -4.03
N SER A 31 -10.16 -6.96 -4.66
CA SER A 31 -10.33 -7.64 -5.95
C SER A 31 -9.54 -6.96 -7.06
N ASP A 32 -9.57 -5.63 -7.10
CA ASP A 32 -8.79 -4.82 -8.03
C ASP A 32 -7.29 -4.97 -7.76
N ALA A 33 -6.88 -4.90 -6.49
CA ALA A 33 -5.49 -5.09 -6.10
C ALA A 33 -4.96 -6.47 -6.54
N LYS A 34 -5.77 -7.54 -6.39
CA LYS A 34 -5.42 -8.90 -6.82
C LYS A 34 -5.33 -9.01 -8.34
N SER A 35 -6.32 -8.50 -9.06
CA SER A 35 -6.35 -8.54 -10.53
C SER A 35 -5.14 -7.80 -11.12
N TYR A 36 -4.81 -6.64 -10.54
CA TYR A 36 -3.64 -5.87 -10.91
C TYR A 36 -2.32 -6.62 -10.60
N SER A 37 -2.25 -7.31 -9.45
CA SER A 37 -1.08 -8.13 -9.10
C SER A 37 -0.83 -9.29 -10.07
N GLN A 38 -1.91 -9.85 -10.66
CA GLN A 38 -1.80 -10.92 -11.64
C GLN A 38 -1.19 -10.40 -12.94
N ALA A 39 -1.61 -9.23 -13.41
CA ALA A 39 -0.98 -8.57 -14.56
C ALA A 39 0.49 -8.24 -14.29
N LEU A 40 0.80 -7.73 -13.09
CA LEU A 40 2.18 -7.42 -12.69
C LEU A 40 3.09 -8.64 -12.64
N LYS A 41 2.58 -9.81 -12.23
CA LYS A 41 3.37 -11.06 -12.27
C LYS A 41 3.81 -11.44 -13.69
N GLN A 42 3.00 -11.12 -14.69
CA GLN A 42 3.34 -11.38 -16.09
C GLN A 42 4.34 -10.35 -16.61
N LEU A 43 4.16 -9.08 -16.26
CA LEU A 43 5.03 -7.99 -16.71
C LEU A 43 6.39 -7.97 -16.00
N MET A 44 6.41 -8.35 -14.73
CA MET A 44 7.57 -8.23 -13.82
C MET A 44 7.70 -9.47 -12.93
N PRO A 45 8.00 -10.66 -13.50
CA PRO A 45 7.98 -11.92 -12.76
C PRO A 45 8.95 -11.98 -11.56
N HIS A 46 10.00 -11.17 -11.58
CA HIS A 46 10.98 -11.09 -10.48
C HIS A 46 10.66 -10.04 -9.42
N ALA A 47 9.69 -9.15 -9.68
CA ALA A 47 9.29 -8.14 -8.72
C ALA A 47 8.44 -8.76 -7.61
N LYS A 48 8.72 -8.38 -6.37
CA LYS A 48 7.96 -8.83 -5.19
C LYS A 48 7.02 -7.72 -4.76
N PHE A 49 5.74 -8.07 -4.62
CA PHE A 49 4.70 -7.16 -4.19
C PHE A 49 4.01 -7.71 -2.94
N LEU A 50 3.65 -6.81 -2.02
CA LEU A 50 2.82 -7.09 -0.86
C LEU A 50 1.53 -6.28 -0.98
N ILE A 51 0.39 -6.90 -0.65
CA ILE A 51 -0.91 -6.23 -0.56
C ILE A 51 -1.39 -6.36 0.87
N PHE A 52 -1.76 -5.25 1.51
CA PHE A 52 -2.33 -5.25 2.85
C PHE A 52 -3.36 -4.14 3.00
N LEU A 53 -4.17 -4.25 4.05
CA LEU A 53 -5.16 -3.25 4.43
C LEU A 53 -4.48 -2.22 5.34
N ASP A 54 -4.31 -1.01 4.82
CA ASP A 54 -3.90 0.20 5.53
C ASP A 54 -5.12 0.74 6.30
N ILE A 55 -5.45 0.07 7.40
CA ILE A 55 -6.33 0.63 8.42
C ILE A 55 -5.54 1.74 9.09
N GLY A 56 -5.68 2.97 8.60
CA GLY A 56 -5.05 4.14 9.19
C GLY A 56 -5.48 4.29 10.65
N LEU A 57 -4.79 3.58 11.55
CA LEU A 57 -4.87 3.80 12.97
C LEU A 57 -4.39 5.24 13.16
N PRO A 58 -5.12 6.06 13.92
CA PRO A 58 -4.57 7.34 14.32
C PRO A 58 -3.23 7.02 14.98
N ILE A 59 -2.15 7.51 14.39
CA ILE A 59 -0.90 7.65 15.12
C ILE A 59 -1.30 8.60 16.22
N GLU A 60 -1.35 8.13 17.47
CA GLU A 60 -1.42 9.00 18.64
C GLU A 60 -0.31 10.02 18.41
N GLN A 61 -0.70 11.24 18.05
CA GLN A 61 0.24 12.34 17.97
C GLN A 61 0.62 12.54 19.42
N ASP A 62 1.82 12.09 19.81
CA ASP A 62 2.42 12.54 21.06
C ASP A 62 2.47 14.06 20.96
N GLU A 63 1.48 14.72 21.58
CA GLU A 63 1.50 16.13 21.94
C GLU A 63 2.58 16.31 23.01
N SER A 64 3.83 16.04 22.66
CA SER A 64 4.98 16.53 23.40
C SER A 64 5.30 17.92 22.88
N GLU A 65 4.41 18.86 23.20
CA GLU A 65 4.70 20.28 23.22
C GLU A 65 4.92 20.66 24.70
N SER A 66 6.19 20.78 25.11
CA SER A 66 6.65 21.53 26.28
C SER A 66 8.14 21.82 26.15
#